data_AF-A0AAN5CZH0-F1
#
_entry.id   AF-A0AAN5CZH0-F1
#
_cell.length_a   1.000
_cell.length_b   1.000
_cell.length_c   1.000
_cell.angle_alpha   90.00
_cell.angle_beta   90.00
_cell.angle_gamma   90.00
#
_symmetry.space_group_name_H-M   'P 1'
#
loop_
_entity.id
_entity.type
_entity.pdbx_description
1 polymer ?
#
loop_
_entity_poly.entity_id
_entity_poly.type
_entity_poly.pdbx_seq_one_letter_code
_entity_poly.pdbx_strand_id
1 'polypeptide(L)'
;MEIVDKVGSMDEDAQLSNLSPTCCELVSPRGAVAVASILQTLLLTAFVGMFFWMKSEEFFHPNSPLSPIVLIISSIYFFCIICSTIGSISQYESSLVISTYLLQTFILFTDLIAISVVFCMAVGNRNEWLDSLPPMLVKEERFEKMLGPFWMYLSAISLHITVAANMCFLQSINQYIAVLRREPLDSNS
;
A
#
# COMPACT_ATOMS: atom_id res chain seq x y z
N MET A 1 19.53 -23.19 34.34
CA MET A 1 19.67 -21.97 33.50
C MET A 1 19.17 -22.26 32.08
N GLU A 2 18.00 -22.91 31.98
CA GLU A 2 17.42 -23.43 30.72
C GLU A 2 15.92 -23.09 30.59
N ILE A 3 15.36 -22.44 31.62
CA ILE A 3 13.92 -22.12 31.71
C ILE A 3 13.68 -20.64 31.33
N VAL A 4 14.73 -19.81 31.32
CA VAL A 4 14.61 -18.37 30.98
C VAL A 4 14.63 -18.13 29.47
N ASP A 5 15.34 -18.95 28.68
CA ASP A 5 15.33 -18.82 27.21
C ASP A 5 14.02 -19.29 26.56
N LYS A 6 13.28 -20.21 27.21
CA LYS A 6 11.98 -20.68 26.71
C LYS A 6 10.83 -19.70 26.94
N VAL A 7 10.98 -18.76 27.87
CA VAL A 7 9.98 -17.71 28.13
C VAL A 7 10.15 -16.54 27.16
N GLY A 8 11.36 -16.32 26.63
CA GLY A 8 11.60 -15.30 25.60
C GLY A 8 11.02 -15.65 24.22
N SER A 9 11.03 -16.93 23.82
CA SER A 9 10.49 -17.34 22.51
C SER A 9 8.96 -17.52 22.51
N MET A 10 8.35 -17.79 23.66
CA MET A 10 6.90 -17.99 23.76
C MET A 10 6.10 -16.68 23.65
N ASP A 11 6.70 -15.54 24.01
CA ASP A 11 6.03 -14.22 23.88
C ASP A 11 6.05 -13.71 22.42
N GLU A 12 7.09 -14.01 21.65
CA GLU A 12 7.15 -13.66 20.22
C GLU A 12 6.16 -14.50 19.38
N ASP A 13 6.04 -15.81 19.67
CA ASP A 13 5.07 -16.67 18.97
C ASP A 13 3.60 -16.36 19.37
N ALA A 14 3.35 -15.91 20.61
CA ALA A 14 2.01 -15.54 21.09
C ALA A 14 1.56 -14.13 20.63
N GLN A 15 2.50 -13.22 20.35
CA GLN A 15 2.20 -11.95 19.67
C GLN A 15 2.00 -12.16 18.16
N LEU A 16 2.69 -13.12 17.54
CA LEU A 16 2.51 -13.46 16.14
C LEU A 16 1.21 -14.26 15.87
N SER A 17 0.71 -15.01 16.86
CA SER A 17 -0.57 -15.73 16.76
C SER A 17 -1.80 -14.82 16.88
N ASN A 18 -1.66 -13.66 17.52
CA ASN A 18 -2.75 -12.67 17.64
C ASN A 18 -2.82 -11.69 16.45
N LEU A 19 -1.90 -11.82 15.49
CA LEU A 19 -1.91 -11.10 14.22
C LEU A 19 -2.24 -12.05 13.05
N SER A 20 -3.14 -13.00 13.26
CA SER A 20 -3.71 -13.80 12.17
C SER A 20 -4.91 -13.03 11.59
N PRO A 21 -4.88 -12.58 10.32
CA PRO A 21 -6.12 -12.37 9.60
C PRO A 21 -6.71 -13.76 9.36
N THR A 22 -7.59 -14.16 10.29
CA THR A 22 -8.36 -15.42 10.37
C THR A 22 -9.10 -15.83 9.08
N CYS A 23 -9.02 -15.06 7.99
CA CYS A 23 -9.60 -15.39 6.69
C CYS A 23 -8.75 -16.31 5.81
N CYS A 24 -7.46 -16.53 6.13
CA CYS A 24 -6.52 -17.26 5.25
C CYS A 24 -6.04 -18.63 5.79
N GLU A 25 -6.62 -19.17 6.86
CA GLU A 25 -6.22 -20.52 7.37
C GLU A 25 -6.53 -21.66 6.39
N LEU A 26 -7.37 -21.44 5.38
CA LEU A 26 -7.75 -22.48 4.40
C LEU A 26 -6.87 -22.52 3.15
N VAL A 27 -5.94 -21.58 3.00
CA VAL A 27 -5.15 -21.43 1.76
C VAL A 27 -3.68 -21.77 2.07
N SER A 28 -3.09 -22.68 1.28
CA SER A 28 -1.65 -22.95 1.33
C SER A 28 -0.86 -21.63 1.39
N PRO A 29 0.27 -21.53 2.12
CA PRO A 29 1.04 -20.28 2.27
C PRO A 29 1.34 -19.59 0.92
N ARG A 30 1.55 -20.38 -0.13
CA ARG A 30 1.73 -19.90 -1.52
C ARG A 30 0.48 -19.27 -2.12
N GLY A 31 -0.69 -19.84 -1.83
CA GLY A 31 -1.97 -19.30 -2.30
C GLY A 31 -2.33 -17.98 -1.62
N ALA A 32 -1.97 -17.79 -0.34
CA ALA A 32 -2.19 -16.51 0.34
C ALA A 32 -1.40 -15.36 -0.32
N VAL A 33 -0.16 -15.61 -0.72
CA VAL A 33 0.67 -14.65 -1.48
C VAL A 33 0.10 -14.40 -2.87
N ALA A 34 -0.33 -15.44 -3.58
CA ALA A 34 -0.95 -15.28 -4.89
C ALA A 34 -2.23 -14.42 -4.83
N VAL A 35 -3.09 -14.67 -3.84
CA VAL A 35 -4.31 -13.88 -3.60
C VAL A 35 -3.96 -12.44 -3.25
N ALA A 36 -2.97 -12.23 -2.37
CA ALA A 36 -2.49 -10.89 -2.02
C ALA A 36 -1.97 -10.11 -3.24
N SER A 37 -1.13 -10.74 -4.07
CA SER A 37 -0.60 -10.13 -5.30
C SER A 37 -1.71 -9.81 -6.31
N ILE A 38 -2.72 -10.68 -6.46
CA ILE A 38 -3.88 -10.44 -7.32
C ILE A 38 -4.68 -9.23 -6.82
N LEU A 39 -4.98 -9.18 -5.51
CA LEU A 39 -5.71 -8.07 -4.90
C LEU A 39 -4.94 -6.75 -5.02
N GLN A 40 -3.62 -6.76 -4.82
CA GLN A 40 -2.76 -5.58 -5.04
C GLN A 40 -2.77 -5.12 -6.50
N THR A 41 -2.76 -6.06 -7.47
CA THR A 41 -2.85 -5.74 -8.90
C THR A 41 -4.20 -5.13 -9.27
N LEU A 42 -5.29 -5.69 -8.73
CA LEU A 42 -6.64 -5.17 -8.93
C LEU A 42 -6.79 -3.77 -8.35
N LEU A 43 -6.27 -3.54 -7.15
CA LEU A 43 -6.28 -2.23 -6.51
C LEU A 43 -5.49 -1.21 -7.33
N LEU A 44 -4.26 -1.54 -7.76
CA LEU A 44 -3.46 -0.67 -8.63
C LEU A 44 -4.22 -0.31 -9.92
N THR A 45 -4.83 -1.31 -10.55
CA THR A 45 -5.60 -1.13 -11.79
C THR A 45 -6.81 -0.24 -11.57
N ALA A 46 -7.51 -0.39 -10.45
CA ALA A 46 -8.62 0.49 -10.06
C ALA A 46 -8.13 1.94 -9.84
N PHE A 47 -6.99 2.14 -9.19
CA PHE A 47 -6.40 3.47 -8.98
C PHE A 47 -6.01 4.16 -10.29
N VAL A 48 -5.29 3.46 -11.16
CA VAL A 48 -4.88 3.97 -12.47
C VAL A 48 -6.11 4.20 -13.35
N GLY A 49 -7.07 3.29 -13.33
CA GLY A 49 -8.34 3.42 -14.05
C GLY A 49 -9.14 4.64 -13.62
N MET A 50 -9.29 4.86 -12.31
CA MET A 50 -9.91 6.08 -11.77
C MET A 50 -9.13 7.32 -12.21
N PHE A 51 -7.80 7.29 -12.18
CA PHE A 51 -6.97 8.41 -12.64
C PHE A 51 -7.21 8.74 -14.12
N PHE A 52 -7.23 7.74 -15.01
CA PHE A 52 -7.51 7.94 -16.43
C PHE A 52 -8.93 8.42 -16.67
N TRP A 53 -9.91 7.92 -15.91
CA TRP A 53 -11.30 8.37 -16.01
C TRP A 53 -11.46 9.84 -15.58
N MET A 54 -10.83 10.24 -14.46
CA MET A 54 -10.79 11.64 -14.05
C MET A 54 -10.05 12.52 -15.08
N LYS A 55 -9.02 11.99 -15.72
CA LYS A 55 -8.33 12.69 -16.81
C LYS A 55 -9.23 12.88 -18.04
N SER A 56 -10.05 11.88 -18.41
CA SER A 56 -10.97 12.01 -19.55
C SER A 56 -12.09 13.02 -19.32
N GLU A 57 -12.52 13.20 -18.07
CA GLU A 57 -13.53 14.18 -17.68
C GLU A 57 -12.95 15.58 -17.39
N GLU A 58 -11.69 15.81 -17.75
CA GLU A 58 -10.94 17.07 -17.59
C GLU A 58 -10.89 17.62 -16.15
N PHE A 59 -10.88 16.75 -15.14
CA PHE A 59 -10.73 17.15 -13.74
C PHE A 59 -9.36 17.77 -13.44
N PHE A 60 -8.34 17.46 -14.27
CA PHE A 60 -6.99 17.98 -14.15
C PHE A 60 -6.70 19.05 -15.20
N HIS A 61 -5.89 20.05 -14.85
CA HIS A 61 -5.39 21.02 -15.81
C HIS A 61 -4.45 20.35 -16.84
N PRO A 62 -4.51 20.74 -18.12
CA PRO A 62 -3.73 20.10 -19.19
C PRO A 62 -2.20 20.22 -19.02
N ASN A 63 -1.72 21.23 -18.28
CA ASN A 63 -0.30 21.42 -17.98
C ASN A 63 0.12 20.86 -16.60
N SER A 64 -0.75 20.09 -15.93
CA SER A 64 -0.45 19.58 -14.60
C SER A 64 0.65 18.50 -14.62
N PRO A 65 1.68 18.59 -13.76
CA PRO A 65 2.73 17.58 -13.66
C PRO A 65 2.23 16.28 -13.01
N LEU A 66 0.99 16.21 -12.53
CA LEU A 66 0.42 15.03 -11.87
C LEU A 66 0.35 13.82 -12.78
N SER A 67 0.01 14.00 -14.06
CA SER A 67 -0.15 12.87 -14.98
C SER A 67 1.13 12.05 -15.20
N PRO A 68 2.31 12.65 -15.50
CA PRO A 68 3.54 11.87 -15.60
C PRO A 68 3.99 11.29 -14.25
N ILE A 69 3.79 12.00 -13.14
CA ILE A 69 4.19 11.53 -11.80
C ILE A 69 3.42 10.26 -11.42
N VAL A 70 2.09 10.27 -11.54
CA VAL A 70 1.24 9.12 -11.20
C VAL A 70 1.58 7.90 -12.07
N LEU A 71 1.88 8.10 -13.35
CA LEU A 71 2.28 7.01 -14.24
C LEU A 71 3.65 6.40 -13.87
N ILE A 72 4.63 7.22 -13.50
CA ILE A 72 5.95 6.74 -13.05
C ILE A 72 5.83 5.96 -11.74
N ILE A 73 5.07 6.49 -10.77
CA ILE A 73 4.86 5.78 -9.49
C ILE A 73 4.13 4.46 -9.73
N SER A 74 3.08 4.48 -10.57
CA SER A 74 2.33 3.28 -10.92
C SER A 74 3.18 2.22 -11.62
N SER A 75 4.11 2.60 -12.49
CA SER A 75 4.96 1.64 -13.20
C SER A 75 5.96 0.97 -12.24
N ILE A 76 6.52 1.74 -11.31
CA ILE A 76 7.40 1.20 -10.25
C ILE A 76 6.61 0.23 -9.35
N TYR A 77 5.39 0.60 -8.96
CA TYR A 77 4.54 -0.25 -8.13
C TYR A 77 4.18 -1.57 -8.84
N PHE A 78 3.85 -1.50 -10.13
CA PHE A 78 3.59 -2.68 -10.96
C PHE A 78 4.80 -3.61 -11.07
N PHE A 79 5.99 -3.04 -11.26
CA PHE A 79 7.24 -3.81 -11.28
C PHE A 79 7.48 -4.54 -9.94
N CYS A 80 7.23 -3.88 -8.80
CA CYS A 80 7.36 -4.51 -7.49
C CYS A 80 6.41 -5.71 -7.31
N ILE A 81 5.17 -5.61 -7.81
CA ILE A 81 4.20 -6.72 -7.75
C ILE A 81 4.67 -7.90 -8.62
N ILE A 82 5.21 -7.64 -9.82
CA ILE A 82 5.75 -8.69 -10.68
C ILE A 82 6.92 -9.39 -9.98
N CYS A 83 7.87 -8.64 -9.45
CA CYS A 83 9.01 -9.20 -8.72
C CYS A 83 8.57 -10.02 -7.49
N SER A 84 7.57 -9.54 -6.74
CA SER A 84 6.97 -10.27 -5.62
C SER A 84 6.34 -11.59 -6.06
N THR A 85 5.60 -11.57 -7.18
CA THR A 85 4.94 -12.77 -7.74
C THR A 85 5.97 -13.79 -8.24
N ILE A 86 7.02 -13.36 -8.94
CA ILE A 86 8.12 -14.24 -9.38
C ILE A 86 8.87 -14.81 -8.17
N GLY A 87 9.15 -13.97 -7.17
CA GLY A 87 9.78 -14.40 -5.92
C GLY A 87 8.97 -15.47 -5.19
N SER A 88 7.64 -15.36 -5.21
CA SER A 88 6.75 -16.36 -4.62
C SER A 88 6.78 -17.71 -5.34
N ILE A 89 6.92 -17.72 -6.67
CA ILE A 89 6.97 -18.94 -7.48
C ILE A 89 8.35 -19.60 -7.37
N SER A 90 9.42 -18.81 -7.43
CA SER A 90 10.80 -19.31 -7.45
C SER A 90 11.41 -19.51 -6.05
N GLN A 91 10.67 -19.24 -4.97
CA GLN A 91 11.13 -19.33 -3.57
C GLN A 91 12.41 -18.52 -3.28
N TYR A 92 12.68 -17.46 -4.06
CA TYR A 92 13.81 -16.57 -3.81
C TYR A 92 13.46 -15.53 -2.74
N GLU A 93 13.79 -15.84 -1.49
CA GLU A 93 13.50 -14.97 -0.34
C GLU A 93 14.00 -13.53 -0.52
N SER A 94 15.24 -13.35 -0.98
CA SER A 94 15.85 -12.03 -1.11
C SER A 94 15.08 -11.12 -2.07
N SER A 95 14.58 -11.65 -3.20
CA SER A 95 13.82 -10.84 -4.15
C SER A 95 12.47 -10.44 -3.59
N LEU A 96 11.83 -11.33 -2.84
CA LEU A 96 10.51 -11.11 -2.26
C LEU A 96 10.57 -10.09 -1.11
N VAL A 97 11.61 -10.17 -0.27
CA VAL A 97 11.89 -9.20 0.80
C VAL A 97 12.13 -7.80 0.24
N ILE A 98 12.98 -7.66 -0.79
CA ILE A 98 13.32 -6.35 -1.37
C ILE A 98 12.08 -5.70 -1.99
N SER A 99 11.31 -6.44 -2.80
CA SER A 99 10.11 -5.90 -3.44
C SER A 99 9.04 -5.51 -2.41
N THR A 100 8.88 -6.29 -1.35
CA THR A 100 7.97 -5.99 -0.23
C THR A 100 8.38 -4.71 0.51
N TYR A 101 9.67 -4.54 0.81
CA TYR A 101 10.18 -3.35 1.49
C TYR A 101 10.01 -2.07 0.65
N LEU A 102 10.27 -2.17 -0.66
CA LEU A 102 10.03 -1.06 -1.59
C LEU A 102 8.53 -0.70 -1.62
N LEU A 103 7.65 -1.69 -1.73
CA LEU A 103 6.20 -1.49 -1.74
C LEU A 103 5.72 -0.80 -0.45
N GLN A 104 6.19 -1.28 0.70
CA GLN A 104 5.87 -0.73 2.01
C GLN A 104 6.33 0.74 2.15
N THR A 105 7.51 1.06 1.62
CA THR A 105 8.03 2.44 1.61
C THR A 105 7.16 3.36 0.76
N PHE A 106 6.72 2.92 -0.43
CA PHE A 106 5.81 3.69 -1.27
C PHE A 106 4.44 3.90 -0.61
N ILE A 107 3.89 2.86 0.02
CA ILE A 107 2.61 2.95 0.73
C ILE A 107 2.70 3.95 1.89
N LEU A 108 3.77 3.91 2.67
CA LEU A 108 4.02 4.88 3.74
C LEU A 108 4.15 6.31 3.18
N PHE A 109 4.85 6.48 2.06
CA PHE A 109 4.96 7.78 1.41
C PHE A 109 3.59 8.32 0.94
N THR A 110 2.74 7.45 0.38
CA THR A 110 1.36 7.80 0.01
C THR A 110 0.52 8.18 1.23
N ASP A 111 0.69 7.50 2.36
CA ASP A 111 -0.02 7.83 3.60
C ASP A 111 0.41 9.18 4.20
N LEU A 112 1.72 9.47 4.14
CA LEU A 112 2.24 10.78 4.52
C LEU A 112 1.68 11.90 3.62
N ILE A 113 1.41 11.63 2.34
CA ILE A 113 0.72 12.57 1.46
C ILE A 113 -0.75 12.74 1.87
N ALA A 114 -1.48 11.67 2.21
CA ALA A 114 -2.86 11.80 2.72
C ALA A 114 -2.90 12.70 3.96
N ILE A 115 -2.01 12.45 4.92
CA ILE A 115 -1.89 13.24 6.14
C ILE A 115 -1.50 14.68 5.82
N SER A 116 -0.57 14.90 4.89
CA SER A 116 -0.17 16.26 4.50
C SER A 116 -1.32 17.04 3.87
N VAL A 117 -2.18 16.42 3.07
CA VAL A 117 -3.41 17.06 2.53
C VAL A 117 -4.35 17.48 3.65
N VAL A 118 -4.55 16.63 4.67
CA VAL A 118 -5.38 16.97 5.84
C VAL A 118 -4.77 18.14 6.63
N PHE A 119 -3.45 18.15 6.82
CA PHE A 119 -2.75 19.26 7.46
C PHE A 119 -2.82 20.56 6.64
N CYS A 120 -2.67 20.47 5.31
CA CYS A 120 -2.81 21.60 4.40
C CYS A 120 -4.21 22.22 4.53
N MET A 121 -5.25 21.41 4.66
CA MET A 121 -6.62 21.90 4.90
C MET A 121 -6.81 22.50 6.30
N ALA A 122 -6.23 21.89 7.34
CA ALA A 122 -6.32 22.39 8.70
C ALA A 122 -5.59 23.73 8.91
N VAL A 123 -4.51 23.96 8.15
CA VAL A 123 -3.64 25.16 8.25
C VAL A 123 -3.87 26.15 7.10
N GLY A 124 -4.54 25.75 6.02
CA GLY A 124 -4.70 26.51 4.78
C GLY A 124 -5.29 27.91 4.98
N ASN A 125 -6.24 28.04 5.91
CA ASN A 125 -6.85 29.32 6.25
C ASN A 125 -5.88 30.33 6.93
N ARG A 126 -4.64 29.92 7.25
CA ARG A 126 -3.60 30.79 7.83
C ARG A 126 -2.47 31.14 6.85
N ASN A 127 -2.33 30.43 5.73
CA ASN A 127 -1.23 30.61 4.78
C ASN A 127 -1.73 30.62 3.33
N GLU A 128 -1.68 31.80 2.67
CA GLU A 128 -2.12 32.01 1.28
C GLU A 128 -1.42 31.08 0.26
N TRP A 129 -0.18 30.65 0.54
CA TRP A 129 0.55 29.71 -0.32
C TRP A 129 -0.08 28.32 -0.32
N LEU A 130 -0.56 27.83 0.83
CA LEU A 130 -1.21 26.52 0.94
C LEU A 130 -2.61 26.52 0.33
N ASP A 131 -3.30 27.66 0.37
CA ASP A 131 -4.63 27.83 -0.22
C ASP A 131 -4.61 27.83 -1.76
N SER A 132 -3.49 28.23 -2.37
CA SER A 132 -3.31 28.24 -3.84
C SER A 132 -2.94 26.90 -4.48
N LEU A 133 -2.59 25.88 -3.67
CA LEU A 133 -2.10 24.58 -4.15
C LEU A 133 -3.18 23.69 -4.78
N PRO A 134 -4.35 23.47 -4.14
CA PRO A 134 -5.41 22.66 -4.73
C PRO A 134 -5.92 23.16 -6.09
N PRO A 135 -6.19 24.47 -6.31
CA PRO A 135 -6.70 24.96 -7.58
C PRO A 135 -5.64 24.98 -8.70
N MET A 136 -4.35 24.99 -8.36
CA MET A 136 -3.26 24.89 -9.34
C MET A 136 -3.16 23.47 -9.95
N LEU A 137 -3.56 22.45 -9.20
CA LEU A 137 -3.43 21.05 -9.58
C LEU A 137 -4.73 20.45 -10.12
N VAL A 138 -5.87 20.92 -9.62
CA VAL A 138 -7.18 20.30 -9.80
C VAL A 138 -8.23 21.38 -10.07
N LYS A 139 -9.17 21.10 -10.98
CA LYS A 139 -10.35 21.97 -11.16
C LYS A 139 -11.33 21.74 -10.00
N GLU A 140 -11.22 22.55 -8.95
CA GLU A 140 -12.04 22.45 -7.73
C GLU A 140 -13.54 22.38 -8.02
N GLU A 141 -14.04 23.22 -8.94
CA GLU A 141 -15.46 23.29 -9.29
C GLU A 141 -16.05 21.95 -9.76
N ARG A 142 -15.24 21.11 -10.42
CA ARG A 142 -15.66 19.78 -10.88
C ARG A 142 -15.69 18.77 -9.73
N PHE A 143 -14.70 18.82 -8.85
CA PHE A 143 -14.64 17.95 -7.67
C PHE A 143 -15.73 18.31 -6.65
N GLU A 144 -15.98 19.60 -6.41
CA GLU A 144 -17.06 20.06 -5.55
C GLU A 144 -18.44 19.68 -6.08
N LYS A 145 -18.65 19.74 -7.41
CA LYS A 145 -19.91 19.30 -8.03
C LYS A 145 -20.15 17.80 -7.88
N MET A 146 -19.10 16.99 -7.88
CA MET A 146 -19.21 15.53 -7.82
C MET A 146 -19.28 14.98 -6.39
N LEU A 147 -18.40 15.47 -5.50
CA LEU A 147 -18.21 14.94 -4.15
C LEU A 147 -18.67 15.92 -3.05
N GLY A 148 -19.11 17.11 -3.42
CA GLY A 148 -19.51 18.17 -2.49
C GLY A 148 -18.33 18.95 -1.92
N PRO A 149 -18.59 19.88 -0.97
CA PRO A 149 -17.55 20.72 -0.36
C PRO A 149 -16.53 19.93 0.48
N PHE A 150 -16.80 18.65 0.77
CA PHE A 150 -15.93 17.77 1.55
C PHE A 150 -15.01 16.89 0.69
N TRP A 151 -14.92 17.14 -0.62
CA TRP A 151 -14.19 16.29 -1.57
C TRP A 151 -12.73 16.04 -1.17
N MET A 152 -12.03 17.03 -0.61
CA MET A 152 -10.65 16.88 -0.15
C MET A 152 -10.54 15.92 1.06
N TYR A 153 -11.49 15.96 2.00
CA TYR A 153 -11.54 15.02 3.12
C TYR A 153 -11.85 13.60 2.64
N LEU A 154 -12.83 13.46 1.74
CA LEU A 154 -13.18 12.17 1.14
C LEU A 154 -11.99 11.58 0.37
N SER A 155 -11.24 12.41 -0.36
CA SER A 155 -10.02 12.01 -1.06
C SER A 155 -8.94 11.52 -0.09
N ALA A 156 -8.64 12.28 0.97
CA ALA A 156 -7.62 11.91 1.96
C ALA A 156 -7.97 10.62 2.71
N ILE A 157 -9.23 10.48 3.15
CA ILE A 157 -9.71 9.26 3.84
C ILE A 157 -9.68 8.07 2.89
N SER A 158 -10.10 8.24 1.63
CA SER A 158 -10.02 7.19 0.61
C SER A 158 -8.59 6.71 0.37
N LEU A 159 -7.63 7.65 0.30
CA LEU A 159 -6.21 7.33 0.15
C LEU A 159 -5.68 6.57 1.37
N HIS A 160 -6.05 6.98 2.59
CA HIS A 160 -5.66 6.30 3.83
C HIS A 160 -6.23 4.87 3.93
N ILE A 161 -7.51 4.68 3.61
CA ILE A 161 -8.15 3.34 3.61
C ILE A 161 -7.46 2.42 2.59
N THR A 162 -7.07 2.95 1.44
CA THR A 162 -6.34 2.20 0.41
C THR A 162 -4.98 1.74 0.90
N VAL A 163 -4.24 2.63 1.58
CA VAL A 163 -2.96 2.30 2.21
C VAL A 163 -3.15 1.18 3.25
N ALA A 164 -4.16 1.30 4.12
CA ALA A 164 -4.46 0.27 5.11
C ALA A 164 -4.79 -1.09 4.48
N ALA A 165 -5.57 -1.11 3.39
CA ALA A 165 -5.87 -2.33 2.65
C ALA A 165 -4.59 -2.96 2.06
N ASN A 166 -3.71 -2.15 1.46
CA ASN A 166 -2.43 -2.63 0.93
C ASN A 166 -1.52 -3.22 2.03
N MET A 167 -1.49 -2.62 3.22
CA MET A 167 -0.75 -3.13 4.37
C MET A 167 -1.26 -4.50 4.84
N CYS A 168 -2.58 -4.72 4.81
CA CYS A 168 -3.17 -6.02 5.11
C CYS A 168 -2.67 -7.11 4.14
N PHE A 169 -2.57 -6.81 2.84
CA PHE A 169 -2.02 -7.75 1.86
C PHE A 169 -0.53 -8.02 2.06
N LEU A 170 0.25 -6.99 2.42
CA LEU A 170 1.67 -7.13 2.74
C LEU A 170 1.92 -8.02 3.96
N GLN A 171 1.05 -7.98 4.96
CA GLN A 171 1.16 -8.84 6.13
C GLN A 171 1.14 -10.33 5.76
N SER A 172 0.25 -10.74 4.86
CA SER A 172 0.20 -12.12 4.35
C SER A 172 1.49 -12.52 3.63
N ILE A 173 2.10 -11.58 2.89
CA ILE A 173 3.39 -11.80 2.21
C ILE A 173 4.53 -11.96 3.24
N ASN A 174 4.55 -11.11 4.27
CA ASN A 174 5.56 -11.18 5.34
C ASN A 174 5.49 -12.49 6.13
N GLN A 175 4.29 -12.99 6.40
CA GLN A 175 4.10 -14.30 7.03
C GLN A 175 4.67 -15.42 6.15
N TYR A 176 4.49 -15.38 4.84
CA TYR A 176 5.08 -16.35 3.92
C TYR A 176 6.61 -16.30 3.91
N ILE A 177 7.21 -15.11 3.94
CA ILE A 177 8.67 -14.95 4.06
C ILE A 177 9.18 -15.62 5.34
N ALA A 178 8.47 -15.42 6.46
CA ALA A 178 8.85 -16.02 7.74
C ALA A 178 8.80 -17.55 7.70
N VAL A 179 7.84 -18.14 6.98
CA VAL A 179 7.75 -19.59 6.75
C VAL A 179 8.92 -20.09 5.89
N LEU A 180 9.22 -19.43 4.77
CA LEU A 180 10.36 -19.79 3.90
C LEU A 180 11.68 -19.79 4.68
N ARG A 181 11.90 -18.76 5.52
CA ARG A 181 13.11 -18.64 6.35
C ARG A 181 13.27 -19.78 7.36
N ARG A 182 12.18 -20.45 7.77
CA ARG A 182 12.22 -21.58 8.71
C ARG A 182 12.54 -22.92 8.01
N GLU A 183 12.17 -23.11 6.74
CA GLU A 183 12.48 -24.34 5.98
C GLU A 183 13.97 -24.77 5.94
N PRO A 184 14.99 -23.88 5.85
CA PRO A 184 16.39 -24.33 5.79
C PRO A 184 16.96 -24.91 7.10
N LEU A 185 16.24 -24.85 8.22
CA LEU A 185 16.71 -25.41 9.51
C LEU A 185 16.33 -26.88 9.72
N ASP A 186 15.26 -27.36 9.08
CA ASP A 186 14.76 -28.73 9.26
C ASP A 186 15.44 -29.75 8.31
N SER A 187 16.17 -29.29 7.28
CA SER A 187 16.87 -30.19 6.35
C SER A 187 18.25 -30.67 6.85
N ASN A 188 18.68 -30.22 8.03
CA ASN A 188 19.97 -30.55 8.65
C ASN A 188 19.83 -31.27 10.01
N SER A 189 18.63 -31.70 10.39
CA SER A 189 18.37 -32.51 11.60
C SER A 189 17.97 -33.94 11.28
#